data_AF-A0A373ZQ66-F1
#
_entry.id   AF-A0A373ZQ66-F1
#
_cell.length_a   1.000
_cell.length_b   1.000
_cell.length_c   1.000
_cell.angle_alpha   90.00
_cell.angle_beta   90.00
_cell.angle_gamma   90.00
#
_symmetry.space_group_name_H-M   'P 1'
#
loop_
_entity.id
_entity.type
_entity.pdbx_description
1 polymer ?
#
loop_
_entity_poly.entity_id
_entity_poly.type
_entity_poly.pdbx_seq_one_letter_code
_entity_poly.pdbx_strand_id
1 'polypeptide(L)'
;MKKRINILLLAGLLFSAVACDDSENNFSESTSTRIEQTLERYKFALQAGKTWVMEYFPDENLGYGGWIYIVEFQDDRMVKAWFEGSTFVEADPLRTESEYRVEFSTGPMLKFATHNDYLHFFSFPGDNGAGYQGWKGDYEFTFMSLSPAFDEIILRGIKTGNRIRMTPLSGQYTPESYLETIRSSQLAITETEFKVMANGEQIGTLTRPNATLTTNFRQYAASKVWSFRYSYRQQAFDDYGRPKVDEHGKPVYETVEANDPVSVIYLPDGIMQFYAPYTFRGELFGLPNQTVQTFKWQLGPTSASDCYVCTDSFLDIKLVP
;
A
#
# COMPACT_ATOMS: atom_id res chain seq x y z
N MET A 1 -14.27 -77.67 16.10
CA MET A 1 -13.66 -76.31 16.02
C MET A 1 -13.75 -75.71 14.60
N LYS A 2 -14.93 -75.75 13.94
CA LYS A 2 -15.15 -75.21 12.57
C LYS A 2 -16.27 -74.16 12.48
N LYS A 3 -16.95 -73.84 13.59
CA LYS A 3 -18.06 -72.86 13.61
C LYS A 3 -17.70 -71.48 14.18
N ARG A 4 -16.51 -71.30 14.78
CA ARG A 4 -16.04 -69.99 15.29
C ARG A 4 -15.10 -69.23 14.34
N ILE A 5 -14.58 -69.90 13.30
CA ILE A 5 -13.71 -69.28 12.28
C ILE A 5 -14.53 -68.63 11.15
N ASN A 6 -15.75 -69.12 10.86
CA ASN A 6 -16.61 -68.54 9.82
C ASN A 6 -17.37 -67.28 10.24
N ILE A 7 -17.40 -66.91 11.52
CA ILE A 7 -18.04 -65.65 11.97
C ILE A 7 -17.03 -64.48 11.88
N LEU A 8 -15.73 -64.74 12.04
CA LEU A 8 -14.69 -63.72 11.90
C LEU A 8 -14.37 -63.37 10.44
N LEU A 9 -14.62 -64.28 9.49
CA LEU A 9 -14.47 -64.01 8.05
C LEU A 9 -15.68 -63.31 7.41
N LEU A 10 -16.86 -63.35 8.05
CA LEU A 10 -18.04 -62.61 7.59
C LEU A 10 -18.14 -61.20 8.19
N ALA A 11 -17.43 -60.94 9.30
CA ALA A 11 -17.26 -59.60 9.88
C ALA A 11 -16.16 -58.78 9.18
N GLY A 12 -15.27 -59.41 8.42
CA GLY A 12 -14.21 -58.74 7.64
C GLY A 12 -14.66 -58.21 6.27
N LEU A 13 -15.80 -58.66 5.75
CA LEU A 13 -16.33 -58.22 4.44
C LEU A 13 -17.41 -57.13 4.54
N LEU A 14 -17.84 -56.75 5.74
CA LEU A 14 -18.79 -55.66 5.98
C LEU A 14 -18.11 -54.33 6.39
N PHE A 15 -16.78 -54.29 6.48
CA PHE A 15 -16.02 -53.06 6.70
C PHE A 15 -15.37 -52.50 5.42
N SER A 16 -15.54 -53.14 4.26
CA SER A 16 -15.04 -52.64 2.96
C SER A 16 -16.11 -51.95 2.10
N ALA A 17 -17.30 -51.67 2.66
CA ALA A 17 -18.40 -50.99 1.97
C ALA A 17 -18.81 -49.65 2.62
N VAL A 18 -17.99 -49.11 3.51
CA VAL A 18 -18.01 -47.68 3.88
C VAL A 18 -16.61 -47.10 3.64
N ALA A 19 -16.07 -47.37 2.45
CA ALA A 19 -15.00 -46.53 1.91
C ALA A 19 -15.68 -45.31 1.29
N CYS A 20 -15.90 -44.30 2.14
CA CYS A 20 -16.27 -42.92 1.79
C CYS A 20 -17.15 -42.79 0.55
N ASP A 21 -18.42 -43.08 0.73
CA ASP A 21 -19.46 -42.29 0.08
C ASP A 21 -19.37 -40.85 0.61
N ASP A 22 -19.58 -39.91 -0.29
CA ASP A 22 -19.48 -38.46 -0.13
C ASP A 22 -18.15 -37.93 0.39
N SER A 23 -17.31 -37.49 -0.56
CA SER A 23 -16.55 -36.25 -0.33
C SER A 23 -17.57 -35.21 0.10
N GLU A 24 -17.66 -34.94 1.40
CA GLU A 24 -18.37 -33.78 1.91
C GLU A 24 -17.82 -32.59 1.14
N ASN A 25 -18.61 -32.17 0.15
CA ASN A 25 -18.43 -30.94 -0.56
C ASN A 25 -18.66 -29.89 0.52
N ASN A 26 -17.60 -29.54 1.26
CA ASN A 26 -17.59 -28.60 2.39
C ASN A 26 -18.02 -27.18 1.97
N PHE A 27 -18.43 -27.03 0.72
CA PHE A 27 -19.11 -25.88 0.17
C PHE A 27 -20.41 -26.38 -0.45
N SER A 28 -21.54 -25.88 0.04
CA SER A 28 -22.89 -26.19 -0.47
C SER A 28 -23.11 -25.76 -1.93
N GLU A 29 -22.17 -25.01 -2.51
CA GLU A 29 -22.23 -24.47 -3.87
C GLU A 29 -21.04 -24.93 -4.73
N SER A 30 -21.26 -24.98 -6.05
CA SER A 30 -20.21 -25.29 -7.02
C SER A 30 -19.10 -24.22 -7.01
N THR A 31 -17.87 -24.61 -7.36
CA THR A 31 -16.75 -23.66 -7.51
C THR A 31 -17.04 -22.55 -8.51
N SER A 32 -17.73 -22.84 -9.62
CA SER A 32 -18.16 -21.83 -10.60
C SER A 32 -19.12 -20.82 -10.00
N THR A 33 -20.10 -21.27 -9.21
CA THR A 33 -21.07 -20.38 -8.54
C THR A 33 -20.36 -19.44 -7.57
N ARG A 34 -19.41 -19.95 -6.78
CA ARG A 34 -18.62 -19.12 -5.84
C ARG A 34 -17.75 -18.08 -6.54
N ILE A 35 -17.15 -18.43 -7.68
CA ILE A 35 -16.37 -17.49 -8.50
C ILE A 35 -17.29 -16.37 -9.01
N GLU A 36 -18.43 -16.72 -9.60
CA GLU A 36 -19.40 -15.75 -10.12
C GLU A 36 -19.91 -14.81 -9.03
N GLN A 37 -20.35 -15.36 -7.89
CA GLN A 37 -20.76 -14.55 -6.73
C GLN A 37 -19.65 -13.61 -6.24
N THR A 38 -18.39 -14.08 -6.24
CA THR A 38 -17.24 -13.26 -5.85
C THR A 38 -17.03 -12.09 -6.81
N LEU A 39 -17.07 -12.35 -8.13
CA LEU A 39 -16.93 -11.29 -9.14
C LEU A 39 -18.07 -10.29 -9.06
N GLU A 40 -19.32 -10.76 -8.92
CA GLU A 40 -20.49 -9.88 -8.77
C GLU A 40 -20.40 -9.03 -7.50
N ARG A 41 -19.91 -9.60 -6.39
CA ARG A 41 -19.68 -8.83 -5.15
C ARG A 41 -18.69 -7.69 -5.35
N TYR A 42 -17.60 -7.92 -6.08
CA TYR A 42 -16.62 -6.86 -6.37
C TYR A 42 -17.15 -5.83 -7.37
N LYS A 43 -17.85 -6.25 -8.43
CA LYS A 43 -18.51 -5.32 -9.37
C LYS A 43 -19.49 -4.40 -8.64
N PHE A 44 -20.37 -5.00 -7.81
CA PHE A 44 -21.30 -4.25 -6.99
C PHE A 44 -20.56 -3.25 -6.09
N ALA A 45 -19.49 -3.66 -5.41
CA ALA A 45 -18.71 -2.78 -4.55
C ALA A 45 -18.18 -1.56 -5.33
N LEU A 46 -17.59 -1.78 -6.51
CA LEU A 46 -17.06 -0.71 -7.35
C LEU A 46 -18.15 0.25 -7.83
N GLN A 47 -19.32 -0.27 -8.21
CA GLN A 47 -20.42 0.46 -8.85
C GLN A 47 -21.47 1.03 -7.90
N ALA A 48 -21.40 0.76 -6.58
CA ALA A 48 -22.43 1.13 -5.59
C ALA A 48 -22.55 2.65 -5.31
N GLY A 49 -22.50 3.49 -6.36
CA GLY A 49 -22.60 4.95 -6.31
C GLY A 49 -21.36 5.64 -5.77
N LYS A 50 -20.21 4.96 -5.81
CA LYS A 50 -18.96 5.43 -5.18
C LYS A 50 -17.97 5.89 -6.24
N THR A 51 -17.52 7.12 -6.07
CA THR A 51 -16.23 7.56 -6.61
C THR A 51 -15.16 7.14 -5.59
N TRP A 52 -14.05 6.59 -6.06
CA TRP A 52 -13.00 6.02 -5.21
C TRP A 52 -11.73 6.84 -5.31
N VAL A 53 -11.12 7.14 -4.17
CA VAL A 53 -9.72 7.54 -4.06
C VAL A 53 -8.88 6.27 -4.11
N MET A 54 -7.95 6.18 -5.05
CA MET A 54 -7.05 5.05 -5.25
C MET A 54 -5.61 5.48 -4.95
N GLU A 55 -5.06 4.95 -3.85
CA GLU A 55 -3.68 5.13 -3.39
C GLU A 55 -2.77 4.18 -4.19
N TYR A 56 -2.06 4.71 -5.19
CA TYR A 56 -1.31 3.94 -6.17
C TYR A 56 0.21 4.10 -6.04
N PHE A 57 0.96 3.00 -6.21
CA PHE A 57 2.41 2.96 -6.05
C PHE A 57 3.07 2.21 -7.21
N PRO A 58 3.70 2.91 -8.18
CA PRO A 58 4.47 2.28 -9.24
C PRO A 58 5.86 1.84 -8.74
N ASP A 59 6.52 0.98 -9.53
CA ASP A 59 7.80 0.34 -9.21
C ASP A 59 7.76 -0.58 -7.98
N GLU A 60 8.25 -1.81 -8.13
CA GLU A 60 8.25 -2.83 -7.06
C GLU A 60 9.06 -2.41 -5.81
N ASN A 61 9.99 -1.48 -5.98
CA ASN A 61 10.80 -0.93 -4.89
C ASN A 61 10.27 0.43 -4.39
N LEU A 62 9.08 0.84 -4.85
CA LEU A 62 8.40 2.08 -4.45
C LEU A 62 9.19 3.35 -4.80
N GLY A 63 10.09 3.27 -5.79
CA GLY A 63 11.09 4.29 -6.11
C GLY A 63 10.56 5.60 -6.68
N TYR A 64 9.24 5.70 -6.93
CA TYR A 64 8.60 6.89 -7.50
C TYR A 64 7.49 7.49 -6.63
N GLY A 65 7.40 7.10 -5.35
CA GLY A 65 6.41 7.64 -4.42
C GLY A 65 4.99 7.11 -4.63
N GLY A 66 4.08 7.51 -3.74
CA GLY A 66 2.64 7.26 -3.88
C GLY A 66 1.91 8.32 -4.68
N TRP A 67 0.88 7.93 -5.42
CA TRP A 67 0.11 8.77 -6.32
C TRP A 67 -1.39 8.56 -6.14
N ILE A 68 -2.15 9.64 -6.25
CA ILE A 68 -3.60 9.56 -6.14
C ILE A 68 -4.25 9.53 -7.53
N TYR A 69 -5.08 8.52 -7.72
CA TYR A 69 -6.12 8.51 -8.74
C TYR A 69 -7.48 8.67 -8.08
N ILE A 70 -8.38 9.38 -8.74
CA ILE A 70 -9.81 9.30 -8.44
C ILE A 70 -10.45 8.50 -9.56
N VAL A 71 -11.22 7.47 -9.23
CA VAL A 71 -11.87 6.61 -10.23
C VAL A 71 -13.36 6.46 -9.95
N GLU A 72 -14.16 6.56 -11.00
CA GLU A 72 -15.62 6.40 -10.94
C GLU A 72 -16.04 5.30 -11.91
N PHE A 73 -16.54 4.19 -11.37
CA PHE A 73 -17.00 3.04 -12.16
C PHE A 73 -18.45 3.22 -12.56
N GLN A 74 -18.73 2.95 -13.83
CA GLN A 74 -20.05 3.09 -14.43
C GLN A 74 -20.66 1.72 -14.77
N ASP A 75 -21.98 1.71 -15.02
CA ASP A 75 -22.76 0.49 -15.31
C ASP A 75 -22.44 -0.13 -16.68
N ASP A 76 -21.93 0.68 -17.61
CA ASP A 76 -21.59 0.29 -18.99
C ASP A 76 -20.19 -0.34 -19.12
N ARG A 77 -19.53 -0.64 -18.00
CA ARG A 77 -18.13 -1.10 -17.91
C ARG A 77 -17.11 -0.03 -18.27
N MET A 78 -17.49 1.25 -18.23
CA MET A 78 -16.53 2.35 -18.29
C MET A 78 -16.10 2.80 -16.90
N VAL A 79 -14.86 3.26 -16.80
CA VAL A 79 -14.34 3.94 -15.62
C VAL A 79 -13.79 5.30 -16.05
N LYS A 80 -14.21 6.35 -15.34
CA LYS A 80 -13.59 7.67 -15.45
C LYS A 80 -12.43 7.76 -14.48
N ALA A 81 -11.36 8.41 -14.88
CA ALA A 81 -10.19 8.62 -14.04
C ALA A 81 -9.77 10.09 -14.02
N TRP A 82 -9.44 10.57 -12.83
CA TRP A 82 -8.68 11.80 -12.60
C TRP A 82 -7.37 11.42 -11.93
N PHE A 83 -6.32 12.21 -12.21
CA PHE A 83 -4.96 11.85 -11.82
C PHE A 83 -4.22 13.03 -11.22
N GLU A 84 -3.58 12.82 -10.06
CA GLU A 84 -2.75 13.82 -9.40
C GLU A 84 -1.64 14.36 -10.31
N GLY A 85 -1.06 13.50 -11.15
CA GLY A 85 -0.01 13.84 -12.11
C GLY A 85 -0.52 14.33 -13.47
N SER A 86 -1.77 14.79 -13.59
CA SER A 86 -2.34 15.30 -14.84
C SER A 86 -1.46 16.36 -15.52
N THR A 87 -0.79 17.20 -14.73
CA THR A 87 0.12 18.27 -15.22
C THR A 87 1.34 17.76 -15.98
N PHE A 88 1.60 16.45 -15.96
CA PHE A 88 2.70 15.80 -16.69
C PHE A 88 2.23 15.12 -17.99
N VAL A 89 0.96 15.30 -18.37
CA VAL A 89 0.36 14.77 -19.60
C VAL A 89 0.15 15.91 -20.58
N GLU A 90 0.61 15.75 -21.82
CA GLU A 90 0.64 16.83 -22.83
C GLU A 90 -0.75 17.37 -23.18
N ALA A 91 -1.75 16.48 -23.29
CA ALA A 91 -3.13 16.87 -23.60
C ALA A 91 -3.88 17.50 -22.40
N ASP A 92 -3.37 17.34 -21.17
CA ASP A 92 -3.95 17.75 -19.89
C ASP A 92 -5.50 17.70 -19.82
N PRO A 93 -6.14 16.55 -20.15
CA PRO A 93 -7.59 16.46 -20.13
C PRO A 93 -8.10 16.48 -18.68
N LEU A 94 -9.24 17.09 -18.38
CA LEU A 94 -9.73 17.10 -16.99
C LEU A 94 -9.89 15.69 -16.39
N ARG A 95 -10.26 14.71 -17.24
CA ARG A 95 -10.38 13.29 -16.93
C ARG A 95 -10.20 12.44 -18.18
N THR A 96 -9.93 11.15 -18.01
CA THR A 96 -9.94 10.15 -19.08
C THR A 96 -10.96 9.05 -18.79
N GLU A 97 -11.25 8.23 -19.80
CA GLU A 97 -12.12 7.06 -19.67
C GLU A 97 -11.38 5.80 -20.13
N SER A 98 -11.74 4.65 -19.55
CA SER A 98 -11.27 3.33 -19.96
C SER A 98 -12.38 2.31 -19.82
N GLU A 99 -12.39 1.27 -20.65
CA GLU A 99 -13.13 0.07 -20.31
C GLU A 99 -12.47 -0.59 -19.09
N TYR A 100 -13.25 -1.04 -18.10
CA TYR A 100 -12.73 -1.90 -17.03
C TYR A 100 -13.33 -3.30 -17.11
N ARG A 101 -12.55 -4.27 -16.62
CA ARG A 101 -12.98 -5.67 -16.53
C ARG A 101 -12.76 -6.18 -15.13
N VAL A 102 -13.79 -6.83 -14.58
CA VAL A 102 -13.72 -7.64 -13.37
C VAL A 102 -13.86 -9.09 -13.78
N GLU A 103 -12.75 -9.82 -13.74
CA GLU A 103 -12.65 -11.18 -14.27
C GLU A 103 -11.86 -12.09 -13.33
N PHE A 104 -11.94 -13.40 -13.55
CA PHE A 104 -11.19 -14.37 -12.75
C PHE A 104 -10.05 -14.96 -13.57
N SER A 105 -8.85 -14.97 -13.00
CA SER A 105 -7.67 -15.65 -13.55
C SER A 105 -7.03 -16.53 -12.46
N THR A 106 -5.90 -16.13 -11.89
CA THR A 106 -5.34 -16.74 -10.66
C THR A 106 -6.10 -16.32 -9.38
N GLY A 107 -7.04 -15.39 -9.53
CA GLY A 107 -7.96 -14.87 -8.53
C GLY A 107 -8.89 -13.83 -9.18
N PRO A 108 -9.79 -13.20 -8.42
CA PRO A 108 -10.56 -12.06 -8.91
C PRO A 108 -9.63 -10.89 -9.23
N MET A 109 -9.76 -10.31 -10.42
CA MET A 109 -8.90 -9.25 -10.93
C MET A 109 -9.69 -8.06 -11.45
N LEU A 110 -9.11 -6.87 -11.31
CA LEU A 110 -9.53 -5.62 -11.95
C LEU A 110 -8.50 -5.26 -13.03
N LYS A 111 -8.98 -4.96 -14.23
CA LYS A 111 -8.15 -4.50 -15.35
C LYS A 111 -8.72 -3.23 -15.96
N PHE A 112 -7.86 -2.26 -16.25
CA PHE A 112 -8.17 -1.16 -17.15
C PHE A 112 -7.74 -1.57 -18.57
N ALA A 113 -8.72 -1.78 -19.44
CA ALA A 113 -8.56 -2.49 -20.71
C ALA A 113 -8.31 -1.56 -21.90
N THR A 114 -8.79 -0.31 -21.83
CA THR A 114 -8.56 0.69 -22.89
C THR A 114 -7.44 1.63 -22.47
N HIS A 115 -6.42 1.74 -23.31
CA HIS A 115 -5.28 2.62 -23.06
C HIS A 115 -5.72 4.10 -22.96
N ASN A 116 -5.17 4.82 -21.99
CA ASN A 116 -5.28 6.27 -21.83
C ASN A 116 -4.11 6.83 -21.01
N ASP A 117 -3.90 8.14 -21.10
CA ASP A 117 -2.72 8.81 -20.54
C ASP A 117 -2.68 8.88 -19.00
N TYR A 118 -3.77 8.53 -18.29
CA TYR A 118 -3.84 8.58 -16.83
C TYR A 118 -3.62 7.20 -16.21
N LEU A 119 -4.51 6.25 -16.50
CA LEU A 119 -4.46 4.92 -15.90
C LEU A 119 -3.27 4.10 -16.40
N HIS A 120 -2.70 4.46 -17.56
CA HIS A 120 -1.51 3.80 -18.10
C HIS A 120 -0.24 4.63 -17.97
N PHE A 121 -0.30 5.84 -17.37
CA PHE A 121 0.82 6.78 -17.25
C PHE A 121 2.13 6.12 -16.80
N PHE A 122 2.08 5.31 -15.74
CA PHE A 122 3.28 4.66 -15.21
C PHE A 122 3.66 3.36 -15.94
N SER A 123 2.77 2.80 -16.73
CA SER A 123 2.98 1.51 -17.41
C SER A 123 3.44 1.66 -18.86
N PHE A 124 3.12 2.79 -19.50
CA PHE A 124 3.39 3.05 -20.90
C PHE A 124 4.82 3.61 -21.10
N PRO A 125 5.55 3.16 -22.14
CA PRO A 125 6.91 3.63 -22.42
C PRO A 125 6.95 5.02 -23.06
N GLY A 126 8.10 5.71 -22.93
CA GLY A 126 8.45 6.90 -23.72
C GLY A 126 8.20 8.24 -23.04
N ASP A 127 7.14 8.37 -22.24
CA ASP A 127 6.76 9.68 -21.68
C ASP A 127 7.55 10.07 -20.43
N ASN A 128 7.83 11.37 -20.30
CA ASN A 128 8.54 11.97 -19.16
C ASN A 128 9.95 11.38 -18.90
N GLY A 129 10.53 10.69 -19.90
CA GLY A 129 11.80 9.97 -19.79
C GLY A 129 11.65 8.52 -19.29
N ALA A 130 10.45 7.95 -19.35
CA ALA A 130 10.23 6.53 -19.08
C ALA A 130 11.08 5.65 -20.01
N GLY A 131 11.60 4.54 -19.47
CA GLY A 131 12.22 3.51 -20.28
C GLY A 131 11.19 2.65 -21.02
N TYR A 132 11.66 1.58 -21.68
CA TYR A 132 10.80 0.62 -22.38
C TYR A 132 9.73 -0.05 -21.48
N GLN A 133 9.98 -0.12 -20.17
CA GLN A 133 9.04 -0.70 -19.20
C GLN A 133 8.07 0.33 -18.58
N GLY A 134 8.02 1.54 -19.14
CA GLY A 134 7.38 2.68 -18.49
C GLY A 134 8.14 3.09 -17.22
N TRP A 135 7.40 3.62 -16.27
CA TRP A 135 7.79 3.81 -14.87
C TRP A 135 7.43 2.60 -14.00
N LYS A 136 7.33 1.42 -14.62
CA LYS A 136 7.01 0.14 -13.97
C LYS A 136 5.67 0.14 -13.20
N GLY A 137 4.68 0.87 -13.67
CA GLY A 137 3.33 0.84 -13.13
C GLY A 137 2.51 -0.38 -13.57
N ASP A 138 1.47 -0.65 -12.78
CA ASP A 138 0.37 -1.59 -13.06
C ASP A 138 -0.84 -0.90 -13.68
N TYR A 139 -1.59 -1.64 -14.50
CA TYR A 139 -2.96 -1.35 -14.93
C TYR A 139 -3.89 -2.58 -14.75
N GLU A 140 -3.34 -3.65 -14.14
CA GLU A 140 -4.00 -4.90 -13.80
C GLU A 140 -3.72 -5.21 -12.33
N PHE A 141 -4.75 -5.59 -11.60
CA PHE A 141 -4.69 -5.78 -10.16
C PHE A 141 -5.48 -7.00 -9.71
N THR A 142 -5.00 -7.70 -8.69
CA THR A 142 -5.77 -8.73 -7.98
C THR A 142 -6.53 -8.11 -6.83
N PHE A 143 -7.81 -8.46 -6.65
CA PHE A 143 -8.55 -8.11 -5.43
C PHE A 143 -8.05 -8.96 -4.26
N MET A 144 -7.57 -8.29 -3.21
CA MET A 144 -7.05 -8.93 -2.00
C MET A 144 -8.10 -8.98 -0.89
N SER A 145 -8.81 -7.87 -0.68
CA SER A 145 -9.89 -7.80 0.29
C SER A 145 -10.90 -6.71 -0.03
N LEU A 146 -12.10 -6.87 0.49
CA LEU A 146 -13.19 -5.90 0.49
C LEU A 146 -13.75 -5.84 1.90
N SER A 147 -13.79 -4.63 2.48
CA SER A 147 -14.32 -4.43 3.82
C SER A 147 -15.81 -4.82 3.89
N PRO A 148 -16.31 -5.25 5.07
CA PRO A 148 -17.74 -5.56 5.23
C PRO A 148 -18.68 -4.38 4.94
N ALA A 149 -18.22 -3.15 5.17
CA ALA A 149 -18.97 -1.92 4.90
C ALA A 149 -18.84 -1.41 3.44
N PHE A 150 -18.09 -2.14 2.60
CA PHE A 150 -17.81 -1.77 1.21
C PHE A 150 -17.11 -0.41 1.06
N ASP A 151 -16.38 0.04 2.07
CA ASP A 151 -15.70 1.34 2.16
C ASP A 151 -14.16 1.22 2.13
N GLU A 152 -13.62 0.01 1.96
CA GLU A 152 -12.22 -0.21 1.63
C GLU A 152 -12.12 -1.40 0.67
N ILE A 153 -11.38 -1.20 -0.43
CA ILE A 153 -10.93 -2.27 -1.31
C ILE A 153 -9.41 -2.27 -1.29
N ILE A 154 -8.83 -3.44 -1.04
CA ILE A 154 -7.40 -3.64 -1.18
C ILE A 154 -7.14 -4.44 -2.45
N LEU A 155 -6.33 -3.86 -3.32
CA LEU A 155 -5.84 -4.48 -4.52
C LEU A 155 -4.34 -4.76 -4.40
N ARG A 156 -3.83 -5.62 -5.28
CA ARG A 156 -2.40 -5.86 -5.46
C ARG A 156 -2.03 -5.73 -6.93
N GLY A 157 -1.05 -4.90 -7.26
CA GLY A 157 -0.53 -4.79 -8.62
C GLY A 157 0.04 -6.12 -9.11
N ILE A 158 -0.32 -6.52 -10.33
CA ILE A 158 0.16 -7.79 -10.91
C ILE A 158 1.66 -7.75 -11.24
N LYS A 159 2.15 -6.61 -11.72
CA LYS A 159 3.55 -6.40 -12.11
C LYS A 159 4.41 -5.99 -10.91
N THR A 160 3.97 -5.03 -10.11
CA THR A 160 4.77 -4.51 -8.99
C THR A 160 4.65 -5.36 -7.72
N GLY A 161 3.52 -6.06 -7.55
CA GLY A 161 3.19 -6.72 -6.29
C GLY A 161 2.79 -5.74 -5.17
N ASN A 162 2.74 -4.44 -5.43
CA ASN A 162 2.42 -3.41 -4.44
C ASN A 162 0.94 -3.45 -4.05
N ARG A 163 0.66 -3.12 -2.78
CA ARG A 163 -0.68 -2.95 -2.23
C ARG A 163 -1.24 -1.60 -2.67
N ILE A 164 -2.43 -1.61 -3.22
CA ILE A 164 -3.15 -0.42 -3.67
C ILE A 164 -4.43 -0.36 -2.86
N ARG A 165 -4.71 0.76 -2.20
CA ARG A 165 -5.91 0.93 -1.39
C ARG A 165 -6.89 1.81 -2.15
N MET A 166 -8.16 1.43 -2.13
CA MET A 166 -9.25 2.28 -2.57
C MET A 166 -10.20 2.58 -1.41
N THR A 167 -10.50 3.85 -1.21
CA THR A 167 -11.49 4.34 -0.24
C THR A 167 -12.50 5.26 -0.94
N PRO A 168 -13.76 5.37 -0.48
CA PRO A 168 -14.72 6.28 -1.07
C PRO A 168 -14.24 7.73 -0.97
N LEU A 169 -14.40 8.48 -2.05
CA LEU A 169 -14.22 9.92 -2.05
C LEU A 169 -15.25 10.55 -1.10
N SER A 170 -14.76 11.33 -0.14
CA SER A 170 -15.64 12.07 0.78
C SER A 170 -16.52 13.04 0.00
N GLY A 171 -17.82 13.09 0.31
CA GLY A 171 -18.79 13.96 -0.36
C GLY A 171 -18.53 15.47 -0.22
N GLN A 172 -17.55 15.88 0.59
CA GLN A 172 -17.10 17.26 0.67
C GLN A 172 -16.22 17.70 -0.53
N TYR A 173 -15.74 16.75 -1.34
CA TYR A 173 -14.86 17.01 -2.47
C TYR A 173 -15.48 16.58 -3.80
N THR A 174 -15.26 17.38 -4.84
CA THR A 174 -15.21 16.87 -6.22
C THR A 174 -13.84 16.23 -6.49
N PRO A 175 -13.70 15.34 -7.49
CA PRO A 175 -12.40 14.78 -7.87
C PRO A 175 -11.31 15.83 -8.07
N GLU A 176 -11.63 16.93 -8.76
CA GLU A 176 -10.71 18.03 -9.04
C GLU A 176 -10.29 18.74 -7.75
N SER A 177 -11.25 19.08 -6.88
CA SER A 177 -10.96 19.77 -5.62
C SER A 177 -10.12 18.91 -4.66
N TYR A 178 -10.29 17.58 -4.70
CA TYR A 178 -9.50 16.64 -3.90
C TYR A 178 -8.04 16.64 -4.35
N LEU A 179 -7.80 16.49 -5.65
CA LEU A 179 -6.46 16.50 -6.24
C LEU A 179 -5.77 17.85 -6.05
N GLU A 180 -6.50 18.96 -6.18
CA GLU A 180 -5.95 20.29 -5.96
C GLU A 180 -5.57 20.53 -4.49
N THR A 181 -6.38 20.02 -3.55
CA THR A 181 -6.06 20.08 -2.11
C THR A 181 -4.78 19.31 -1.80
N ILE A 182 -4.60 18.12 -2.39
CA ILE A 182 -3.38 17.33 -2.25
C ILE A 182 -2.17 18.06 -2.84
N ARG A 183 -2.32 18.62 -4.04
CA ARG A 183 -1.23 19.36 -4.72
C ARG A 183 -0.81 20.60 -3.91
N SER A 184 -1.79 21.37 -3.44
CA SER A 184 -1.55 22.52 -2.56
C SER A 184 -0.85 22.11 -1.26
N SER A 185 -1.28 21.01 -0.64
CA SER A 185 -0.65 20.49 0.59
C SER A 185 0.80 20.08 0.35
N GLN A 186 1.12 19.46 -0.78
CA GLN A 186 2.49 19.09 -1.13
C GLN A 186 3.38 20.30 -1.41
N LEU A 187 2.87 21.30 -2.13
CA LEU A 187 3.60 22.53 -2.45
C LEU A 187 3.86 23.40 -1.21
N ALA A 188 3.01 23.31 -0.18
CA ALA A 188 3.21 24.00 1.08
C ALA A 188 4.42 23.45 1.87
N ILE A 189 4.82 22.20 1.62
CA ILE A 189 5.98 21.58 2.25
C ILE A 189 7.20 21.91 1.41
N THR A 190 8.00 22.88 1.86
CA THR A 190 9.23 23.29 1.17
C THR A 190 10.47 22.59 1.73
N GLU A 191 10.32 21.99 2.90
CA GLU A 191 11.35 21.32 3.66
C GLU A 191 11.87 20.09 2.89
N THR A 192 13.17 19.97 2.78
CA THR A 192 13.84 18.76 2.27
C THR A 192 14.40 17.91 3.40
N GLU A 193 14.31 18.39 4.63
CA GLU A 193 14.75 17.71 5.84
C GLU A 193 13.75 18.00 6.95
N PHE A 194 13.43 16.98 7.73
CA PHE A 194 12.77 17.10 9.00
C PHE A 194 13.62 16.44 10.08
N LYS A 195 13.68 17.05 11.26
CA LYS A 195 14.12 16.36 12.49
C LYS A 195 13.01 15.45 12.97
N VAL A 196 13.36 14.20 13.26
CA VAL A 196 12.45 13.24 13.87
C VAL A 196 12.62 13.33 15.37
N MET A 197 11.61 13.85 16.04
CA MET A 197 11.56 13.99 17.49
C MET A 197 10.70 12.90 18.07
N ALA A 198 11.13 12.27 19.17
CA ALA A 198 10.30 11.38 19.97
C ALA A 198 10.41 11.78 21.44
N ASN A 199 9.27 12.06 22.08
CA ASN A 199 9.19 12.57 23.45
C ASN A 199 10.10 13.80 23.72
N GLY A 200 10.29 14.65 22.71
CA GLY A 200 11.10 15.87 22.79
C GLY A 200 12.60 15.71 22.52
N GLU A 201 13.08 14.49 22.30
CA GLU A 201 14.48 14.23 21.90
C GLU A 201 14.57 13.92 20.40
N GLN A 202 15.61 14.41 19.73
CA GLN A 202 15.84 14.10 18.34
C GLN A 202 16.41 12.68 18.21
N ILE A 203 15.69 11.82 17.51
CA ILE A 203 16.07 10.41 17.31
C ILE A 203 16.58 10.13 15.90
N GLY A 204 16.37 11.06 14.97
CA GLY A 204 16.80 10.90 13.59
C GLY A 204 16.47 12.10 12.71
N THR A 205 16.65 11.92 11.41
CA THR A 205 16.26 12.86 10.37
C THR A 205 15.53 12.15 9.25
N LEU A 206 14.55 12.82 8.65
CA LEU A 206 13.85 12.38 7.46
C LEU A 206 14.22 13.35 6.34
N THR A 207 14.81 12.87 5.25
CA THR A 207 15.34 13.71 4.17
C THR A 207 14.81 13.33 2.80
N ARG A 208 14.65 14.28 1.89
CA ARG A 208 14.29 14.05 0.48
C ARG A 208 15.21 14.87 -0.44
N PRO A 209 15.44 14.44 -1.69
CA PRO A 209 16.43 15.09 -2.56
C PRO A 209 16.04 16.50 -3.00
N ASN A 210 14.73 16.82 -3.04
CA ASN A 210 14.23 18.12 -3.49
C ASN A 210 12.81 18.38 -2.94
N ALA A 211 12.44 19.65 -2.85
CA ALA A 211 11.06 20.07 -2.63
C ALA A 211 10.16 19.71 -3.83
N THR A 212 8.85 19.71 -3.65
CA THR A 212 7.89 19.36 -4.70
C THR A 212 7.95 20.36 -5.86
N LEU A 213 8.08 19.86 -7.10
CA LEU A 213 8.12 20.67 -8.32
C LEU A 213 7.15 20.11 -9.38
N THR A 214 6.07 20.83 -9.67
CA THR A 214 4.99 20.38 -10.59
C THR A 214 5.34 20.45 -12.07
N THR A 215 6.47 21.04 -12.44
CA THR A 215 6.92 21.17 -13.84
C THR A 215 7.91 20.10 -14.26
N ASN A 216 8.37 19.24 -13.33
CA ASN A 216 9.32 18.18 -13.62
C ASN A 216 8.88 16.89 -12.94
N PHE A 217 8.40 15.92 -13.74
CA PHE A 217 7.91 14.65 -13.23
C PHE A 217 8.93 13.92 -12.33
N ARG A 218 10.20 13.85 -12.73
CA ARG A 218 11.23 13.11 -11.97
C ARG A 218 11.46 13.73 -10.59
N GLN A 219 11.53 15.06 -10.53
CA GLN A 219 11.68 15.77 -9.26
C GLN A 219 10.40 15.66 -8.41
N TYR A 220 9.22 15.72 -9.03
CA TYR A 220 7.96 15.50 -8.32
C TYR A 220 7.91 14.11 -7.68
N ALA A 221 8.17 13.06 -8.46
CA ALA A 221 8.23 11.68 -7.98
C ALA A 221 9.29 11.51 -6.87
N ALA A 222 10.49 12.05 -7.05
CA ALA A 222 11.56 11.98 -6.07
C ALA A 222 11.23 12.71 -4.76
N SER A 223 10.41 13.78 -4.80
CA SER A 223 9.99 14.51 -3.60
C SER A 223 9.06 13.72 -2.67
N LYS A 224 8.58 12.56 -3.13
CA LYS A 224 7.71 11.62 -2.41
C LYS A 224 8.45 10.38 -1.88
N VAL A 225 9.76 10.29 -2.10
CA VAL A 225 10.61 9.23 -1.54
C VAL A 225 11.57 9.87 -0.55
N TRP A 226 11.33 9.59 0.72
CA TRP A 226 12.15 10.09 1.82
C TRP A 226 13.18 9.05 2.25
N SER A 227 14.24 9.49 2.91
CA SER A 227 15.25 8.66 3.55
C SER A 227 15.22 8.93 5.05
N PHE A 228 14.93 7.89 5.82
CA PHE A 228 14.89 7.92 7.27
C PHE A 228 16.25 7.52 7.82
N ARG A 229 16.98 8.50 8.39
CA ARG A 229 18.29 8.30 8.99
C ARG A 229 18.22 8.38 10.50
N TYR A 230 18.74 7.37 11.19
CA TYR A 230 18.81 7.34 12.66
C TYR A 230 19.87 6.35 13.12
N SER A 231 20.24 6.44 14.39
CA SER A 231 21.09 5.45 15.06
C SER A 231 20.25 4.60 15.99
N TYR A 232 20.53 3.31 16.04
CA TYR A 232 19.92 2.39 17.00
C TYR A 232 20.95 1.46 17.60
N ARG A 233 20.64 0.89 18.76
CA ARG A 233 21.47 -0.12 19.42
C ARG A 233 21.02 -1.50 19.00
N GLN A 234 21.97 -2.36 18.66
CA GLN A 234 21.75 -3.78 18.42
C GLN A 234 22.82 -4.61 19.10
N GLN A 235 22.57 -5.91 19.31
CA GLN A 235 23.62 -6.82 19.72
C GLN A 235 24.66 -6.91 18.60
N ALA A 236 25.94 -6.78 18.95
CA ALA A 236 27.04 -6.87 18.00
C ALA A 236 27.21 -8.31 17.52
N PHE A 237 27.67 -8.49 16.29
CA PHE A 237 27.97 -9.81 15.72
C PHE A 237 29.47 -9.95 15.42
N ASP A 238 29.99 -11.17 15.49
CA ASP A 238 31.35 -11.49 15.04
C ASP A 238 31.41 -11.68 13.51
N ASP A 239 32.61 -11.88 12.98
CA ASP A 239 32.85 -12.04 11.54
C ASP A 239 32.15 -13.28 10.94
N TYR A 240 31.64 -14.17 11.80
CA TYR A 240 30.88 -15.37 11.43
C TYR A 240 29.36 -15.18 11.63
N GLY A 241 28.90 -13.97 11.94
CA GLY A 241 27.49 -13.65 12.16
C GLY A 241 26.92 -14.17 13.48
N ARG A 242 27.77 -14.49 14.47
CA ARG A 242 27.32 -14.96 15.79
C ARG A 242 27.20 -13.78 16.75
N PRO A 243 26.18 -13.75 17.64
CA PRO A 243 26.03 -12.68 18.60
C PRO A 243 27.22 -12.63 19.57
N LYS A 244 27.86 -11.46 19.68
CA LYS A 244 28.97 -11.21 20.59
C LYS A 244 28.47 -11.14 22.03
N VAL A 245 29.25 -11.75 22.92
CA VAL A 245 29.09 -11.68 24.37
C VAL A 245 30.41 -11.29 25.02
N ASP A 246 30.36 -10.64 26.17
CA ASP A 246 31.55 -10.28 26.96
C ASP A 246 32.11 -11.50 27.71
N GLU A 247 33.20 -11.30 28.47
CA GLU A 247 33.86 -12.35 29.26
C GLU A 247 32.94 -12.99 30.33
N HIS A 248 31.81 -12.35 30.65
CA HIS A 248 30.80 -12.82 31.58
C HIS A 248 29.56 -13.40 30.89
N GLY A 249 29.58 -13.54 29.57
CA GLY A 249 28.47 -14.07 28.78
C GLY A 249 27.31 -13.09 28.59
N LYS A 250 27.50 -11.79 28.86
CA LYS A 250 26.48 -10.76 28.62
C LYS A 250 26.55 -10.26 27.17
N PRO A 251 25.41 -9.95 26.53
CA PRO A 251 25.39 -9.38 25.19
C PRO A 251 26.23 -8.11 25.07
N VAL A 252 27.10 -8.06 24.05
CA VAL A 252 27.80 -6.83 23.66
C VAL A 252 26.95 -6.10 22.64
N TYR A 253 26.75 -4.80 22.85
CA TYR A 253 25.95 -3.97 21.96
C TYR A 253 26.83 -2.99 21.19
N GLU A 254 26.41 -2.70 19.97
CA GLU A 254 26.99 -1.66 19.11
C GLU A 254 25.91 -0.66 18.71
N THR A 255 26.34 0.52 18.26
CA THR A 255 25.45 1.52 17.66
C THR A 255 25.59 1.43 16.16
N VAL A 256 24.46 1.31 15.46
CA VAL A 256 24.40 1.16 14.01
C VAL A 256 23.56 2.29 13.44
N GLU A 257 24.02 2.85 12.33
CA GLU A 257 23.25 3.81 11.54
C GLU A 257 22.34 3.07 10.56
N ALA A 258 21.07 3.44 10.55
CA ALA A 258 20.11 3.09 9.51
C ALA A 258 19.93 4.29 8.57
N ASN A 259 19.72 4.00 7.28
CA ASN A 259 19.32 4.97 6.28
C ASN A 259 18.36 4.30 5.31
N ASP A 260 17.07 4.33 5.64
CA ASP A 260 16.05 3.53 4.98
C ASP A 260 15.18 4.40 4.07
N PRO A 261 14.95 4.01 2.80
CA PRO A 261 13.99 4.70 1.97
C PRO A 261 12.57 4.41 2.46
N VAL A 262 11.75 5.46 2.58
CA VAL A 262 10.31 5.37 2.87
C VAL A 262 9.54 6.13 1.80
N SER A 263 8.64 5.41 1.14
CA SER A 263 7.77 5.97 0.11
C SER A 263 6.50 6.50 0.75
N VAL A 264 6.10 7.72 0.39
CA VAL A 264 4.95 8.39 1.01
C VAL A 264 3.90 8.75 -0.03
N ILE A 265 2.65 8.84 0.44
CA ILE A 265 1.53 9.39 -0.28
C ILE A 265 0.95 10.54 0.54
N TYR A 266 0.58 11.62 -0.13
CA TYR A 266 -0.03 12.78 0.52
C TYR A 266 -1.53 12.75 0.31
N LEU A 267 -2.26 13.01 1.39
CA LEU A 267 -3.71 13.06 1.44
C LEU A 267 -4.14 14.48 1.84
N PRO A 268 -5.42 14.85 1.69
CA PRO A 268 -5.93 16.13 2.18
C PRO A 268 -5.64 16.38 3.67
N ASP A 269 -5.85 17.62 4.09
CA ASP A 269 -5.68 18.08 5.47
C ASP A 269 -4.24 17.91 6.01
N GLY A 270 -3.25 18.04 5.12
CA GLY A 270 -1.83 17.97 5.48
C GLY A 270 -1.43 16.60 6.01
N ILE A 271 -1.98 15.51 5.47
CA ILE A 271 -1.64 14.16 5.89
C ILE A 271 -0.53 13.61 4.99
N MET A 272 0.55 13.16 5.61
CA MET A 272 1.60 12.36 4.99
C MET A 272 1.50 10.93 5.52
N GLN A 273 1.20 9.99 4.63
CA GLN A 273 1.05 8.58 4.95
C GLN A 273 2.18 7.77 4.29
N PHE A 274 2.81 6.88 5.05
CA PHE A 274 3.79 5.94 4.51
C PHE A 274 3.08 4.79 3.79
N TYR A 275 3.68 4.27 2.71
CA TYR A 275 3.14 3.13 1.96
C TYR A 275 2.79 1.94 2.88
N ALA A 276 3.67 1.65 3.84
CA ALA A 276 3.45 0.71 4.92
C ALA A 276 3.95 1.33 6.23
N PRO A 277 3.42 0.91 7.40
CA PRO A 277 3.98 1.31 8.68
C PRO A 277 5.48 1.06 8.73
N TYR A 278 6.25 2.11 8.97
CA TYR A 278 7.68 2.00 9.17
C TYR A 278 7.95 1.57 10.60
N THR A 279 8.68 0.47 10.77
CA THR A 279 9.09 -0.03 12.10
C THR A 279 10.54 0.35 12.34
N PHE A 280 10.81 1.10 13.41
CA PHE A 280 12.18 1.40 13.81
C PHE A 280 12.94 0.12 14.14
N ARG A 281 14.21 0.07 13.73
CA ARG A 281 15.13 -1.01 14.10
C ARG A 281 15.59 -0.78 15.53
N GLY A 282 15.59 -1.84 16.33
CA GLY A 282 15.93 -1.78 17.75
C GLY A 282 14.82 -1.22 18.63
N GLU A 283 15.17 -0.84 19.86
CA GLU A 283 14.24 -0.29 20.85
C GLU A 283 14.37 1.22 20.95
N LEU A 284 13.23 1.91 21.03
CA LEU A 284 13.15 3.35 21.17
C LEU A 284 12.54 3.69 22.54
N PHE A 285 13.28 4.37 23.42
CA PHE A 285 12.86 4.66 24.80
C PHE A 285 12.38 3.42 25.60
N GLY A 286 13.01 2.26 25.37
CA GLY A 286 12.62 1.00 26.01
C GLY A 286 11.34 0.39 25.47
N LEU A 287 10.80 0.92 24.36
CA LEU A 287 9.69 0.31 23.64
C LEU A 287 10.24 -0.42 22.40
N PRO A 288 10.05 -1.75 22.29
CA PRO A 288 10.45 -2.48 21.11
C PRO A 288 9.51 -2.22 19.93
N ASN A 289 10.03 -2.35 18.71
CA ASN A 289 9.28 -2.38 17.46
C ASN A 289 8.28 -1.22 17.29
N GLN A 290 8.68 0.01 17.66
CA GLN A 290 7.80 1.16 17.48
C GLN A 290 7.55 1.40 15.99
N THR A 291 6.28 1.63 15.64
CA THR A 291 5.84 1.84 14.27
C THR A 291 5.30 3.25 14.07
N VAL A 292 5.51 3.79 12.88
CA VAL A 292 4.87 5.03 12.42
C VAL A 292 4.30 4.81 11.03
N GLN A 293 3.06 5.23 10.82
CA GLN A 293 2.40 5.11 9.51
C GLN A 293 1.93 6.45 8.99
N THR A 294 1.31 7.27 9.85
CA THR A 294 0.59 8.46 9.41
C THR A 294 0.97 9.67 10.24
N PHE A 295 1.40 10.71 9.54
CA PHE A 295 1.75 12.00 10.09
C PHE A 295 0.76 13.05 9.61
N LYS A 296 0.25 13.87 10.53
CA LYS A 296 -0.66 14.98 10.21
C LYS A 296 0.00 16.32 10.53
N TRP A 297 -0.02 17.25 9.60
CA TRP A 297 0.46 18.61 9.82
C TRP A 297 -0.36 19.31 10.88
N GLN A 298 0.32 19.94 11.82
CA GLN A 298 -0.26 20.71 12.91
C GLN A 298 0.38 22.09 12.93
N LEU A 299 -0.46 23.12 12.83
CA LEU A 299 -0.05 24.51 12.98
C LEU A 299 0.36 24.76 14.44
N GLY A 300 1.56 25.30 14.61
CA GLY A 300 2.05 25.81 15.87
C GLY A 300 1.58 27.25 16.12
N PRO A 301 1.88 27.81 17.31
CA PRO A 301 1.63 29.22 17.60
C PRO A 301 2.36 30.18 16.65
N THR A 302 3.42 29.70 16.00
CA THR A 302 4.17 30.39 14.95
C THR A 302 4.47 29.41 13.81
N SER A 303 4.69 29.91 12.59
CA SER A 303 5.07 29.03 11.46
C SER A 303 6.35 28.23 11.72
N ALA A 304 7.30 28.77 12.51
CA ALA A 304 8.52 28.07 12.91
C ALA A 304 8.29 26.91 13.91
N SER A 305 7.06 26.78 14.42
CA SER A 305 6.65 25.71 15.33
C SER A 305 5.64 24.75 14.71
N ASP A 306 5.35 24.92 13.41
CA ASP A 306 4.55 23.97 12.67
C ASP A 306 5.31 22.65 12.56
N CYS A 307 4.59 21.53 12.66
CA CYS A 307 5.21 20.22 12.60
C CYS A 307 4.22 19.15 12.13
N TYR A 308 4.74 18.02 11.69
CA TYR A 308 3.96 16.81 11.52
C TYR A 308 3.90 16.04 12.84
N VAL A 309 2.71 15.60 13.24
CA VAL A 309 2.50 14.76 14.42
C VAL A 309 2.07 13.36 13.99
N CYS A 310 2.74 12.34 14.52
CA CYS A 310 2.36 10.95 14.32
C CYS A 310 1.04 10.67 15.02
N THR A 311 0.11 10.04 14.30
CA THR A 311 -1.27 9.82 14.78
C THR A 311 -1.50 8.42 15.37
N ASP A 312 -0.55 7.51 15.13
CA ASP A 312 -0.71 6.07 15.35
C ASP A 312 0.39 5.45 16.23
N SER A 313 1.19 6.28 16.92
CA SER A 313 2.27 5.83 17.81
C SER A 313 1.94 6.03 19.29
N PHE A 314 2.51 5.18 20.14
CA PHE A 314 2.48 5.34 21.60
C PHE A 314 3.41 6.46 22.09
N LEU A 315 4.45 6.77 21.32
CA LEU A 315 5.37 7.86 21.59
C LEU A 315 4.86 9.14 20.92
N ASP A 316 5.17 10.29 21.52
CA ASP A 316 4.97 11.59 20.89
C ASP A 316 6.03 11.79 19.80
N ILE A 317 5.79 11.21 18.62
CA ILE A 317 6.69 11.31 17.46
C ILE A 317 6.26 12.47 16.58
N LYS A 318 7.21 13.36 16.27
CA LYS A 318 6.99 14.55 15.44
C LYS A 318 8.07 14.72 14.38
N LEU A 319 7.71 15.26 13.22
CA LEU A 319 8.65 15.74 12.22
C LEU A 319 8.67 17.26 12.28
N VAL A 320 9.81 17.83 12.63
CA VAL A 320 10.00 19.27 12.83
C VAL A 320 10.87 19.83 11.71
N PRO A 321 10.44 20.90 11.01
CA PRO A 321 11.22 21.58 9.97
C PRO A 321 12.64 21.98 10.38
#